data_AF-A0A4Y4CZB7-F1
#
_entry.id   AF-A0A4Y4CZB7-F1
#
_cell.length_a   1.000
_cell.length_b   1.000
_cell.length_c   1.000
_cell.angle_alpha   90.00
_cell.angle_beta   90.00
_cell.angle_gamma   90.00
#
_symmetry.space_group_name_H-M   'P 1'
#
loop_
_entity.id
_entity.type
_entity.pdbx_description
1 polymer ?
#
loop_
_entity_poly.entity_id
_entity_poly.type
_entity_poly.pdbx_seq_one_letter_code
_entity_poly.pdbx_strand_id
1 'polypeptide(L)'
;MSLEHYNAELASIDMEIARLAQLCGIQMLQPGVAEAVLRNDSSLCNSTNPLAWEKLRGLLVLHYHVVAENAAADGVDAAAETLRQALQSVSARMRPQQQ
;
A
#
# COMPACT_ATOMS: atom_id res chain seq x y z
N MET A 1 16.71 13.19 11.37
CA MET A 1 16.33 11.82 10.98
C MET A 1 16.39 11.74 9.47
N SER A 2 17.20 10.84 8.91
CA SER A 2 17.43 10.72 7.46
C SER A 2 16.25 10.00 6.77
N LEU A 3 15.93 10.39 5.53
CA LEU A 3 14.93 9.75 4.65
C LEU A 3 15.09 8.21 4.56
N GLU A 4 16.31 7.70 4.72
CA GLU A 4 16.60 6.26 4.67
C GLU A 4 15.94 5.45 5.81
N HIS A 5 15.74 6.03 7.00
CA HIS A 5 15.04 5.34 8.09
C HIS A 5 13.53 5.21 7.82
N TYR A 6 12.92 6.22 7.20
CA TYR A 6 11.50 6.19 6.84
C TYR A 6 11.20 5.07 5.83
N ASN A 7 12.10 4.82 4.88
CA ASN A 7 11.93 3.77 3.89
C ASN A 7 11.94 2.36 4.51
N ALA A 8 12.74 2.11 5.54
CA ALA A 8 12.79 0.81 6.20
C ALA A 8 11.52 0.54 7.03
N GLU A 9 11.00 1.56 7.73
CA GLU A 9 9.76 1.45 8.49
C GLU A 9 8.54 1.27 7.56
N LEU A 10 8.46 2.03 6.47
CA LEU A 10 7.44 1.85 5.43
C LEU A 10 7.49 0.44 4.83
N ALA A 11 8.68 -0.07 4.51
CA ALA A 11 8.83 -1.43 3.99
C ALA A 11 8.33 -2.49 5.00
N SER A 12 8.52 -2.28 6.30
CA SER A 12 7.97 -3.17 7.33
C SER A 12 6.43 -3.12 7.38
N ILE A 13 5.84 -1.93 7.24
CA ILE A 13 4.39 -1.74 7.16
C ILE A 13 3.83 -2.47 5.92
N ASP A 14 4.47 -2.30 4.77
CA ASP A 14 4.05 -2.92 3.50
C ASP A 14 4.05 -4.45 3.59
N MET A 15 5.08 -5.02 4.21
CA MET A 15 5.18 -6.47 4.42
C MET A 15 4.07 -7.00 5.33
N GLU A 16 3.72 -6.28 6.39
CA GLU A 16 2.63 -6.71 7.28
C GLU A 16 1.25 -6.51 6.62
N ILE A 17 1.06 -5.48 5.80
CA ILE A 17 -0.14 -5.31 4.96
C ILE A 17 -0.28 -6.51 4.02
N ALA A 18 0.79 -6.89 3.32
CA ALA A 18 0.78 -8.04 2.41
C ALA A 18 0.45 -9.35 3.15
N ARG A 19 1.05 -9.56 4.33
CA ARG A 19 0.78 -10.75 5.16
C ARG A 19 -0.68 -10.81 5.61
N LEU A 20 -1.25 -9.71 6.07
CA LEU A 20 -2.65 -9.67 6.54
C LEU A 20 -3.64 -9.79 5.38
N ALA A 21 -3.35 -9.19 4.23
CA ALA A 21 -4.14 -9.37 3.02
C ALA A 21 -4.20 -10.84 2.58
N GLN A 22 -3.07 -11.54 2.62
CA GLN A 22 -3.00 -12.98 2.36
C GLN A 22 -3.88 -13.78 3.32
N LEU A 23 -3.85 -13.45 4.62
CA LEU A 23 -4.70 -14.09 5.64
C LEU A 23 -6.20 -13.83 5.43
N CYS A 24 -6.54 -12.67 4.88
CA CYS A 24 -7.92 -12.28 4.59
C CYS A 24 -8.41 -12.70 3.20
N GLY A 25 -7.55 -13.32 2.38
CA GLY A 25 -7.84 -13.67 0.99
C GLY A 25 -8.02 -12.47 0.06
N ILE A 26 -7.46 -11.31 0.41
CA ILE A 26 -7.65 -10.05 -0.30
C ILE A 26 -6.54 -9.85 -1.32
N GLN A 27 -6.93 -9.56 -2.56
CA GLN A 27 -6.00 -9.17 -3.62
C GLN A 27 -5.75 -7.66 -3.59
N MET A 28 -4.85 -7.20 -2.72
CA MET A 28 -4.61 -5.75 -2.48
C MET A 28 -4.23 -4.93 -3.72
N LEU A 29 -3.63 -5.57 -4.74
CA LEU A 29 -3.20 -4.89 -5.96
C LEU A 29 -4.32 -4.76 -7.01
N GLN A 30 -5.49 -5.35 -6.77
CA GLN A 30 -6.66 -5.15 -7.63
C GLN A 30 -7.16 -3.70 -7.47
N PRO A 31 -7.52 -3.03 -8.58
CA PRO A 31 -8.09 -1.69 -8.52
C PRO A 31 -9.32 -1.61 -7.60
N GLY A 32 -9.39 -0.58 -6.75
CA GLY A 32 -10.53 -0.34 -5.87
C GLY A 32 -10.52 -1.12 -4.55
N VAL A 33 -9.64 -2.12 -4.39
CA VAL A 33 -9.60 -2.96 -3.18
C VAL A 33 -9.07 -2.16 -1.98
N ALA A 34 -7.99 -1.41 -2.15
CA ALA A 34 -7.44 -0.58 -1.07
C ALA A 34 -8.48 0.42 -0.56
N GLU A 35 -9.21 1.07 -1.46
CA GLU A 35 -10.26 2.03 -1.13
C GLU A 35 -11.44 1.37 -0.43
N ALA A 36 -11.82 0.16 -0.83
CA ALA A 36 -12.87 -0.61 -0.17
C ALA A 36 -12.46 -1.05 1.25
N VAL A 37 -11.20 -1.46 1.45
CA VAL A 37 -10.64 -1.73 2.79
C VAL A 37 -10.67 -0.47 3.66
N LEU A 38 -10.27 0.68 3.12
CA LEU A 38 -10.31 1.97 3.84
C LEU A 38 -11.74 2.36 4.26
N ARG A 39 -12.72 2.13 3.38
CA ARG A 39 -14.17 2.29 3.66
C ARG A 39 -14.75 1.25 4.62
N ASN A 40 -13.92 0.34 5.13
CA ASN A 40 -14.31 -0.74 6.03
C ASN A 40 -15.33 -1.72 5.43
N ASP A 41 -15.20 -2.01 4.13
CA ASP A 41 -16.01 -3.03 3.47
C ASP A 41 -15.51 -4.44 3.83
N SER A 42 -15.93 -4.95 4.99
CA SER A 42 -15.50 -6.24 5.51
C SER A 42 -15.99 -7.44 4.69
N SER A 43 -16.87 -7.22 3.70
CA SER A 43 -17.31 -8.28 2.78
C SER A 43 -16.15 -8.84 1.92
N LEU A 44 -15.06 -8.09 1.80
CA LEU A 44 -13.84 -8.51 1.11
C LEU A 44 -13.03 -9.58 1.87
N CYS A 45 -13.19 -9.64 3.19
CA CYS A 45 -12.43 -10.54 4.04
C CYS A 45 -13.15 -11.89 4.12
N ASN A 46 -12.53 -12.94 3.58
CA ASN A 46 -13.08 -14.29 3.65
C ASN A 46 -12.65 -15.06 4.93
N SER A 47 -11.94 -14.38 5.83
CA SER A 47 -11.36 -14.95 7.05
C SER A 47 -12.32 -14.90 8.22
N THR A 48 -12.28 -15.92 9.08
CA THR A 48 -12.97 -15.96 10.38
C THR A 48 -12.28 -15.13 11.46
N ASN A 49 -11.23 -14.37 11.10
CA ASN A 49 -10.43 -13.57 12.02
C ASN A 49 -10.68 -12.05 11.84
N PRO A 50 -11.64 -11.47 12.58
CA PRO A 50 -11.95 -10.04 12.51
C PRO A 50 -10.79 -9.14 12.94
N LEU A 51 -9.91 -9.61 13.83
CA LEU A 51 -8.71 -8.86 14.26
C LEU A 51 -7.72 -8.66 13.10
N ALA A 52 -7.60 -9.65 12.20
CA ALA A 52 -6.73 -9.51 11.03
C ALA A 52 -7.24 -8.43 10.07
N TRP A 53 -8.56 -8.34 9.90
CA TRP A 53 -9.21 -7.29 9.11
C TRP A 53 -8.98 -5.89 9.71
N GLU A 54 -9.26 -5.73 11.01
CA GLU A 54 -9.07 -4.46 11.70
C GLU A 54 -7.61 -3.99 11.62
N LYS A 55 -6.67 -4.91 11.83
CA LYS A 55 -5.24 -4.63 11.73
C LYS A 55 -4.82 -4.25 10.30
N LEU A 56 -5.32 -4.96 9.29
CA LEU A 56 -5.05 -4.65 7.88
C LEU A 56 -5.50 -3.23 7.56
N ARG A 57 -6.75 -2.89 7.91
CA ARG A 57 -7.30 -1.55 7.69
C ARG A 57 -6.49 -0.48 8.42
N GLY A 58 -6.12 -0.72 9.69
CA GLY A 58 -5.33 0.22 10.48
C GLY A 58 -3.96 0.49 9.88
N LEU A 59 -3.25 -0.54 9.43
CA LEU A 59 -1.94 -0.38 8.78
C LEU A 59 -2.05 0.31 7.42
N LEU A 60 -3.11 0.07 6.68
CA LEU A 60 -3.35 0.76 5.40
C LEU A 60 -3.59 2.26 5.63
N VAL A 61 -4.36 2.64 6.65
CA VAL A 61 -4.53 4.06 7.04
C VAL A 61 -3.18 4.69 7.39
N LEU A 62 -2.35 4.00 8.20
CA LEU A 62 -1.02 4.49 8.58
C LEU A 62 -0.12 4.68 7.34
N HIS A 63 -0.07 3.69 6.44
CA HIS A 63 0.72 3.76 5.22
C HIS A 63 0.38 5.00 4.39
N TYR A 64 -0.91 5.22 4.11
CA TYR A 64 -1.35 6.38 3.33
C TYR A 64 -1.07 7.72 4.02
N HIS A 65 -1.18 7.77 5.35
CA HIS A 65 -0.84 8.97 6.11
C HIS A 65 0.64 9.32 5.98
N VAL A 66 1.53 8.34 6.20
CA VAL A 66 2.97 8.52 6.07
C VAL A 66 3.36 8.91 4.64
N VAL A 67 2.79 8.26 3.61
CA VAL A 67 3.05 8.63 2.22
C VAL A 67 2.60 10.05 1.91
N ALA A 68 1.43 10.47 2.42
CA ALA A 68 0.91 11.83 2.22
C ALA A 68 1.77 12.90 2.92
N GLU A 69 2.23 12.62 4.14
CA GLU A 69 3.12 13.52 4.89
C GLU A 69 4.48 13.67 4.19
N ASN A 70 5.06 12.58 3.69
CA ASN A 70 6.31 12.63 2.92
C ASN A 70 6.12 13.41 1.60
N ALA A 71 5.03 13.16 0.87
CA ALA A 71 4.72 13.89 -0.35
C ALA A 71 4.48 15.39 -0.11
N ALA A 72 3.88 15.76 1.03
CA ALA A 72 3.70 17.15 1.42
C ALA A 72 5.03 17.82 1.85
N ALA A 73 5.93 17.06 2.48
CA ALA A 73 7.27 17.52 2.85
C ALA A 73 8.18 17.75 1.63
N ASP A 74 8.00 16.96 0.57
CA ASP A 74 8.79 17.07 -0.68
C ASP A 74 8.30 18.19 -1.64
N GLY A 75 7.17 18.84 -1.34
CA GLY A 75 6.58 19.89 -2.17
C GLY A 75 5.77 19.34 -3.37
N VAL A 76 4.71 20.06 -3.73
CA VAL A 76 3.61 19.62 -4.63
C VAL A 76 4.07 19.16 -6.02
N ASP A 77 5.22 19.62 -6.51
CA ASP A 77 5.77 19.23 -7.82
C ASP A 77 6.47 17.85 -7.81
N ALA A 78 7.00 17.42 -6.66
CA ALA A 78 7.70 16.14 -6.54
C ALA A 78 6.73 14.95 -6.46
N ALA A 79 5.58 15.12 -5.81
CA ALA A 79 4.61 14.03 -5.61
C ALA A 79 4.00 13.51 -6.93
N ALA A 80 3.71 14.40 -7.88
CA ALA A 80 3.18 14.03 -9.20
C ALA A 80 4.23 13.33 -10.08
N GLU A 81 5.51 13.67 -9.91
CA GLU A 81 6.63 13.05 -10.61
C GLU A 81 6.95 11.67 -10.02
N THR A 82 6.97 11.55 -8.69
CA THR A 82 7.15 10.26 -7.99
C THR A 82 6.04 9.27 -8.35
N LEU A 83 4.77 9.71 -8.41
CA LEU A 83 3.66 8.84 -8.82
C LEU A 83 3.81 8.37 -10.29
N ARG A 84 4.25 9.26 -11.19
CA ARG A 84 4.55 8.90 -12.59
C ARG A 84 5.68 7.89 -12.70
N GLN A 85 6.78 8.09 -11.96
CA GLN A 85 7.93 7.21 -11.98
C GLN A 85 7.63 5.84 -11.37
N ALA A 86 6.81 5.79 -10.31
CA ALA A 86 6.35 4.54 -9.72
C ALA A 86 5.48 3.73 -10.71
N LEU A 87 4.53 4.39 -11.37
CA LEU A 87 3.68 3.74 -12.39
C LEU A 87 4.47 3.24 -13.60
N GLN A 88 5.44 4.01 -14.09
CA GLN A 88 6.31 3.61 -15.20
C GLN A 88 7.21 2.43 -14.83
N SER A 89 7.81 2.47 -13.63
CA SER A 89 8.68 1.39 -13.14
C SER A 89 7.94 0.08 -12.95
N VAL A 90 6.72 0.14 -12.41
CA VAL A 90 5.85 -1.04 -12.26
C VAL A 90 5.43 -1.57 -13.63
N SER A 91 5.00 -0.71 -14.56
CA SER A 91 4.63 -1.12 -15.91
C SER A 91 5.78 -1.78 -16.69
N ALA A 92 6.99 -1.24 -16.58
CA ALA A 92 8.17 -1.81 -17.22
C ALA A 92 8.52 -3.20 -16.68
N ARG A 93 8.37 -3.42 -15.37
CA ARG A 93 8.63 -4.72 -14.70
C ARG A 93 7.52 -5.74 -14.95
N MET A 94 6.30 -5.28 -15.22
CA MET A 94 5.14 -6.13 -15.50
C MET A 94 4.99 -6.50 -16.98
N ARG A 95 5.78 -5.93 -17.90
CA ARG A 95 5.82 -6.39 -19.29
C ARG A 95 6.43 -7.79 -19.34
N PRO A 96 5.76 -8.79 -19.95
CA PRO A 96 6.34 -10.12 -20.09
C PRO A 96 7.60 -10.01 -20.95
N GLN A 97 8.72 -10.56 -20.46
CA GLN A 97 9.87 -10.83 -21.32
C GLN A 97 9.41 -11.85 -22.35
N GLN A 98 9.06 -11.38 -23.55
CA GLN A 98 8.88 -12.24 -24.70
C GLN A 98 10.27 -12.67 -25.16
N GLN A 99 10.67 -13.87 -24.71
CA GLN A 99 11.61 -14.74 -25.40
C GLN A 99 10.96 -16.11 -25.55
#